data_AF-A0A3M1J911-F1
#
_entry.id   AF-A0A3M1J911-F1
#
_cell.length_a   1.000
_cell.length_b   1.000
_cell.length_c   1.000
_cell.angle_alpha   90.00
_cell.angle_beta   90.00
_cell.angle_gamma   90.00
#
_symmetry.space_group_name_H-M   'P 1'
#
loop_
_entity.id
_entity.type
_entity.pdbx_description
1 polymer ?
#
loop_
_entity_poly.entity_id
_entity_poly.type
_entity_poly.pdbx_seq_one_letter_code
_entity_poly.pdbx_strand_id
1 'polypeptide(L)'
;MINVAKIRTDGGTQIRAELNPLTVAEYAEAMASGETAFPPVTVFYDGTDHWLADGFHRVAAAREAGIAEIEAQIIPGSRRDAILHACGANAAHGLRRTNEDKRRAVERVLRDDEWRQWSDREIARRCAVSHIFVAKVRA
;
A
#
# COMPACT_ATOMS: atom_id res chain seq x y z
N MET A 1 -8.04 5.10 15.44
CA MET A 1 -7.62 3.71 15.76
C MET A 1 -8.56 2.74 15.07
N ILE A 2 -8.04 1.63 14.55
CA ILE A 2 -8.84 0.53 14.00
C ILE A 2 -8.25 -0.80 14.49
N ASN A 3 -9.12 -1.77 14.74
CA ASN A 3 -8.69 -3.12 15.06
C ASN A 3 -7.93 -3.75 13.87
N VAL A 4 -6.71 -4.20 14.13
CA VAL A 4 -5.79 -4.77 13.14
C VAL A 4 -6.37 -6.00 12.43
N ALA A 5 -7.23 -6.76 13.11
CA ALA A 5 -7.92 -7.93 12.54
C ALA A 5 -9.01 -7.55 11.52
N LYS A 6 -9.53 -6.30 11.56
CA LYS A 6 -10.49 -5.81 10.56
C LYS A 6 -9.82 -5.34 9.27
N ILE A 7 -8.51 -5.10 9.30
CA ILE A 7 -7.76 -4.61 8.14
C ILE A 7 -7.49 -5.77 7.16
N ARG A 8 -8.08 -5.68 5.98
CA ARG A 8 -7.86 -6.59 4.87
C ARG A 8 -6.64 -6.20 4.05
N THR A 9 -5.72 -7.15 3.90
CA THR A 9 -4.48 -7.03 3.10
C THR A 9 -4.52 -7.87 1.82
N ASP A 10 -5.59 -8.64 1.62
CA ASP A 10 -5.82 -9.58 0.52
C ASP A 10 -6.55 -8.93 -0.67
N GLY A 11 -6.84 -7.64 -0.63
CA GLY A 11 -7.51 -6.89 -1.71
C GLY A 11 -6.66 -6.66 -2.97
N GLY A 12 -5.46 -7.24 -3.05
CA GLY A 12 -4.48 -6.98 -4.11
C GLY A 12 -3.93 -5.55 -4.10
N THR A 13 -3.90 -4.95 -2.90
CA THR A 13 -3.37 -3.61 -2.62
C THR A 13 -1.88 -3.65 -2.24
N GLN A 14 -1.31 -4.81 -1.93
CA GLN A 14 0.13 -4.95 -1.70
C GLN A 14 0.89 -4.86 -3.03
N ILE A 15 1.47 -3.70 -3.29
CA ILE A 15 2.26 -3.45 -4.50
C ILE A 15 3.69 -3.95 -4.36
N ARG A 16 4.24 -3.93 -3.13
CA ARG A 16 5.62 -4.35 -2.91
C ARG A 16 5.83 -5.80 -3.33
N ALA A 17 7.02 -6.08 -3.81
CA ALA A 17 7.44 -7.43 -4.14
C ALA A 17 7.22 -8.38 -2.96
N GLU A 18 7.73 -7.96 -1.81
CA GLU A 18 7.70 -8.66 -0.55
C GLU A 18 7.72 -7.69 0.64
N LEU A 19 7.34 -8.19 1.81
CA LEU A 19 7.62 -7.53 3.07
C LEU A 19 9.02 -7.91 3.53
N ASN A 20 9.80 -6.92 3.96
CA ASN A 20 11.10 -7.15 4.57
C ASN A 20 10.90 -7.62 6.02
N PRO A 21 11.23 -8.87 6.37
CA PRO A 21 11.01 -9.41 7.71
C PRO A 21 11.78 -8.66 8.80
N LEU A 22 13.00 -8.19 8.50
CA LEU A 22 13.81 -7.43 9.45
C LEU A 22 13.12 -6.11 9.83
N THR A 23 12.58 -5.39 8.83
CA THR A 23 11.82 -4.15 9.08
C THR A 23 10.54 -4.43 9.88
N VAL A 24 9.88 -5.56 9.66
CA VAL A 24 8.69 -5.94 10.44
C VAL A 24 9.06 -6.18 11.90
N ALA A 25 10.14 -6.95 12.16
CA ALA A 25 10.61 -7.23 13.51
C ALA A 25 11.06 -5.95 14.24
N GLU A 26 11.86 -5.10 13.59
CA GLU A 26 12.28 -3.79 14.14
C GLU A 26 11.07 -2.92 14.50
N TYR A 27 10.05 -2.88 13.64
CA TYR A 27 8.83 -2.14 13.92
C TYR A 27 8.01 -2.77 15.04
N ALA A 28 7.94 -4.10 15.12
CA ALA A 28 7.21 -4.80 16.16
C ALA A 28 7.82 -4.52 17.55
N GLU A 29 9.15 -4.55 17.66
CA GLU A 29 9.87 -4.21 18.88
C GLU A 29 9.64 -2.74 19.28
N ALA A 30 9.79 -1.82 18.34
CA ALA A 30 9.59 -0.39 18.59
C ALA A 30 8.12 -0.03 18.93
N MET A 31 7.16 -0.76 18.37
CA MET A 31 5.74 -0.62 18.73
C MET A 31 5.45 -1.19 20.12
N ALA A 32 6.07 -2.32 20.48
CA ALA A 32 5.89 -2.97 21.79
C ALA A 32 6.51 -2.16 22.93
N SER A 33 7.64 -1.48 22.69
CA SER A 33 8.26 -0.59 23.69
C SER A 33 7.45 0.70 23.91
N GLY A 34 6.64 1.11 22.92
CA GLY A 34 5.87 2.35 22.96
C GLY A 34 6.71 3.62 22.80
N GLU A 35 8.02 3.49 22.52
CA GLU A 35 8.96 4.61 22.46
C GLU A 35 8.88 5.38 21.13
N THR A 36 8.34 4.74 20.08
CA THR A 36 8.26 5.33 18.75
C THR A 36 6.80 5.51 18.31
N ALA A 37 6.42 6.76 18.03
CA ALA A 37 5.15 7.04 17.37
C ALA A 37 5.26 6.70 15.87
N PHE A 38 4.42 5.77 15.41
CA PHE A 38 4.33 5.40 14.00
C PHE A 38 3.30 6.27 13.29
N PRO A 39 3.54 6.69 12.03
CA PRO A 39 2.53 7.37 11.26
C PRO A 39 1.33 6.44 11.00
N PRO A 40 0.11 6.99 10.90
CA PRO A 40 -1.09 6.20 10.67
C PRO A 40 -0.98 5.38 9.36
N VAL A 41 -1.61 4.21 9.35
CA VAL A 41 -1.80 3.44 8.12
C VAL A 41 -2.93 4.05 7.29
N THR A 42 -2.89 3.89 5.97
CA THR A 42 -3.98 4.38 5.11
C THR A 42 -4.91 3.22 4.77
N VAL A 43 -6.19 3.37 5.09
CA VAL A 43 -7.21 2.33 4.92
C VAL A 43 -8.39 2.92 4.17
N PHE A 44 -8.91 2.19 3.18
CA PHE A 44 -10.13 2.54 2.48
C PHE A 44 -11.30 1.73 3.02
N TYR A 45 -12.45 2.36 3.21
CA TYR A 45 -13.66 1.69 3.68
C TYR A 45 -14.78 1.80 2.65
N ASP A 46 -15.29 0.66 2.20
CA ASP A 46 -16.30 0.58 1.14
C ASP A 46 -17.74 0.43 1.66
N GLY A 47 -17.94 0.55 2.96
CA GLY A 47 -19.21 0.28 3.64
C GLY A 47 -19.29 -1.14 4.23
N THR A 48 -18.37 -2.03 3.88
CA THR A 48 -18.30 -3.39 4.41
C THR A 48 -16.92 -3.75 4.94
N ASP A 49 -15.88 -3.59 4.11
CA ASP A 49 -14.52 -4.03 4.36
C ASP A 49 -13.55 -2.85 4.47
N HIS A 50 -12.48 -3.06 5.25
CA HIS A 50 -11.41 -2.09 5.43
C HIS A 50 -10.16 -2.53 4.66
N TRP A 51 -9.91 -1.91 3.52
CA TRP A 51 -8.82 -2.26 2.60
C TRP A 51 -7.56 -1.48 2.92
N LEU A 52 -6.46 -2.16 3.28
CA LEU A 52 -5.18 -1.50 3.50
C LEU A 52 -4.61 -0.98 2.18
N ALA A 53 -4.32 0.32 2.11
CA ALA A 53 -3.71 0.96 0.96
C ALA A 53 -2.23 1.35 1.19
N ASP A 54 -1.85 1.70 2.43
CA ASP A 54 -0.45 1.95 2.81
C ASP A 54 -0.17 1.49 4.25
N GLY A 55 1.07 1.12 4.53
CA GLY A 55 1.52 0.72 5.87
C GLY A 55 1.53 -0.78 6.12
N PHE A 56 1.73 -1.60 5.08
CA PHE A 56 1.76 -3.07 5.20
C PHE A 56 2.78 -3.58 6.24
N HIS A 57 4.00 -3.02 6.27
CA HIS A 57 4.98 -3.36 7.31
C HIS A 57 4.49 -3.01 8.72
N ARG A 58 3.82 -1.85 8.88
CA ARG A 58 3.26 -1.41 10.16
C ARG A 58 2.14 -2.34 10.63
N VAL A 59 1.25 -2.76 9.72
CA VAL A 59 0.19 -3.73 10.05
C VAL A 59 0.77 -5.10 10.37
N ALA A 60 1.77 -5.57 9.62
CA ALA A 60 2.46 -6.82 9.92
C ALA A 60 3.15 -6.78 11.29
N ALA A 61 3.85 -5.69 11.59
CA ALA A 61 4.53 -5.47 12.86
C ALA A 61 3.55 -5.42 14.04
N ALA A 62 2.42 -4.71 13.89
CA ALA A 62 1.39 -4.68 14.92
C ALA A 62 0.78 -6.07 15.18
N ARG A 63 0.61 -6.90 14.14
CA ARG A 63 0.17 -8.30 14.30
C ARG A 63 1.20 -9.12 15.06
N GLU A 64 2.48 -8.98 14.73
CA GLU A 64 3.59 -9.68 15.38
C GLU A 64 3.75 -9.27 16.85
N ALA A 65 3.60 -7.98 17.15
CA ALA A 65 3.64 -7.43 18.51
C ALA A 65 2.38 -7.71 19.34
N GLY A 66 1.34 -8.36 18.77
CA GLY A 66 0.09 -8.62 19.47
C GLY A 66 -0.75 -7.37 19.76
N ILE A 67 -0.52 -6.28 19.03
CA ILE A 67 -1.22 -5.01 19.20
C ILE A 67 -2.59 -5.09 18.52
N ALA A 68 -3.64 -4.92 19.31
CA ALA A 68 -5.02 -5.07 18.84
C ALA A 68 -5.47 -3.93 17.90
N GLU A 69 -4.99 -2.71 18.13
CA GLU A 69 -5.42 -1.52 17.40
C GLU A 69 -4.24 -0.68 16.92
N ILE A 70 -4.35 -0.14 15.71
CA ILE A 70 -3.35 0.74 15.11
C ILE A 70 -3.98 2.05 14.67
N GLU A 71 -3.21 3.13 14.70
CA GLU A 71 -3.63 4.40 14.11
C GLU A 71 -3.82 4.25 12.60
N ALA A 72 -4.99 4.68 12.11
CA ALA A 72 -5.33 4.59 10.71
C ALA A 72 -6.08 5.83 10.25
N GLN A 73 -5.72 6.33 9.08
CA GLN A 73 -6.52 7.27 8.31
C GLN A 73 -7.49 6.47 7.45
N ILE A 74 -8.78 6.53 7.80
CA ILE A 74 -9.84 5.84 7.08
C ILE A 74 -10.43 6.78 6.03
N ILE A 75 -10.38 6.37 4.77
CA ILE A 75 -10.87 7.12 3.62
C ILE A 75 -12.09 6.38 3.06
N PRO A 76 -13.24 7.03 2.87
CA PRO A 76 -14.36 6.41 2.16
C PRO A 76 -13.95 6.07 0.73
N GLY A 77 -14.13 4.82 0.31
CA GLY A 77 -13.85 4.41 -1.06
C GLY A 77 -13.77 2.90 -1.23
N SER A 78 -13.85 2.47 -2.48
CA SER A 78 -13.88 1.07 -2.85
C SER A 78 -12.52 0.38 -2.71
N ARG A 79 -12.51 -0.95 -2.80
CA ARG A 79 -11.28 -1.73 -2.99
C ARG A 79 -10.45 -1.23 -4.18
N ARG A 80 -11.10 -0.78 -5.26
CA ARG A 80 -10.42 -0.25 -6.46
C ARG A 80 -9.67 1.04 -6.15
N ASP A 81 -10.27 1.92 -5.35
CA ASP A 81 -9.64 3.16 -4.90
C ASP A 81 -8.41 2.88 -4.03
N ALA A 82 -8.53 1.89 -3.14
CA ALA A 82 -7.41 1.41 -2.32
C ALA A 82 -6.22 0.92 -3.17
N ILE A 83 -6.49 0.14 -4.23
CA ILE A 83 -5.46 -0.35 -5.15
C ILE A 83 -4.78 0.82 -5.87
N LEU A 84 -5.56 1.75 -6.42
CA LEU A 84 -5.01 2.92 -7.12
C LEU A 84 -4.18 3.78 -6.19
N HIS A 85 -4.61 3.97 -4.95
CA HIS A 85 -3.84 4.67 -3.93
C HIS A 85 -2.51 3.95 -3.67
N ALA A 86 -2.54 2.63 -3.47
CA ALA A 86 -1.34 1.84 -3.19
C ALA A 86 -0.33 1.88 -4.35
N CYS A 87 -0.79 1.94 -5.60
CA CYS A 87 0.08 2.07 -6.78
C CYS A 87 0.92 3.36 -6.76
N GLY A 88 0.38 4.46 -6.23
CA GLY A 88 1.05 5.75 -6.12
C GLY A 88 1.73 6.00 -4.77
N ALA A 89 1.37 5.24 -3.74
CA ALA A 89 1.91 5.37 -2.38
C ALA A 89 3.43 5.11 -2.33
N ASN A 90 4.09 5.63 -1.30
CA ASN A 90 5.55 5.49 -1.06
C ASN A 90 6.46 6.17 -2.10
N ALA A 91 5.95 7.16 -2.84
CA ALA A 91 6.81 8.10 -3.59
C ALA A 91 7.43 9.20 -2.69
N ALA A 92 6.75 9.59 -1.59
CA ALA A 92 7.11 10.75 -0.76
C ALA A 92 7.62 10.41 0.66
N HIS A 93 7.09 9.36 1.31
CA HIS A 93 7.45 8.96 2.67
C HIS A 93 7.50 7.42 2.80
N GLY A 94 8.28 6.90 3.76
CA GLY A 94 8.47 5.45 3.97
C GLY A 94 9.67 4.85 3.19
N LEU A 95 9.82 3.52 3.25
CA LEU A 95 10.90 2.83 2.55
C LEU A 95 10.76 3.03 1.03
N ARG A 96 11.81 3.51 0.35
CA ARG A 96 11.76 3.82 -1.09
C ARG A 96 11.31 2.60 -1.91
N ARG A 97 10.42 2.83 -2.87
CA ARG A 97 10.01 1.80 -3.85
C ARG A 97 11.18 1.37 -4.72
N THR A 98 11.34 0.06 -4.88
CA THR A 98 12.29 -0.53 -5.83
C THR A 98 11.80 -0.38 -7.27
N ASN A 99 12.65 -0.67 -8.26
CA ASN A 99 12.22 -0.71 -9.66
C ASN A 99 11.22 -1.85 -9.92
N GLU A 100 11.28 -2.92 -9.14
CA GLU A 100 10.32 -4.02 -9.20
C GLU A 100 8.95 -3.58 -8.67
N ASP A 101 8.90 -2.88 -7.53
CA ASP A 101 7.65 -2.34 -6.98
C ASP A 101 6.97 -1.39 -7.98
N LYS A 102 7.77 -0.53 -8.64
CA LYS A 102 7.27 0.37 -9.69
C LYS A 102 6.69 -0.40 -10.88
N ARG A 103 7.34 -1.48 -11.32
CA ARG A 103 6.84 -2.34 -12.40
C ARG A 103 5.54 -3.02 -11.98
N ARG A 104 5.48 -3.61 -10.79
CA ARG A 104 4.27 -4.24 -10.23
C ARG A 104 3.10 -3.26 -10.14
N ALA A 105 3.34 -2.01 -9.77
CA ALA A 105 2.32 -0.96 -9.74
C ALA A 105 1.72 -0.73 -11.14
N VAL A 106 2.58 -0.58 -12.15
CA VAL A 106 2.14 -0.37 -13.54
C VAL A 106 1.41 -1.61 -14.07
N GLU A 107 1.96 -2.81 -13.88
CA GLU A 107 1.30 -4.05 -14.29
C GLU A 107 -0.06 -4.23 -13.64
N ARG A 108 -0.21 -3.89 -12.35
CA ARG A 108 -1.49 -3.95 -11.65
C ARG A 108 -2.53 -3.05 -12.32
N VAL A 109 -2.13 -1.85 -12.76
CA VAL A 109 -3.01 -0.95 -13.50
C VAL A 109 -3.34 -1.50 -14.88
N LEU A 110 -2.35 -2.07 -15.59
CA LEU A 110 -2.54 -2.62 -16.94
C LEU A 110 -3.36 -3.91 -17.00
N ARG A 111 -3.47 -4.65 -15.89
CA ARG A 111 -4.32 -5.85 -15.78
C ARG A 111 -5.81 -5.53 -15.63
N ASP A 112 -6.14 -4.27 -15.38
CA ASP A 112 -7.51 -3.83 -15.23
C ASP A 112 -8.09 -3.33 -16.56
N ASP A 113 -9.27 -3.82 -16.94
CA ASP A 113 -9.86 -3.53 -18.26
C ASP A 113 -10.22 -2.05 -18.47
N GLU A 114 -10.54 -1.31 -17.41
CA GLU A 114 -10.81 0.12 -17.52
C GLU A 114 -9.50 0.90 -17.53
N TRP A 115 -8.60 0.60 -16.60
CA TRP A 115 -7.39 1.42 -16.41
C TRP A 115 -6.34 1.19 -17.49
N ARG A 116 -6.30 -0.01 -18.10
CA ARG A 116 -5.41 -0.28 -19.24
C ARG A 116 -5.67 0.64 -20.43
N GLN A 117 -6.87 1.21 -20.54
CA GLN A 117 -7.26 2.12 -21.62
C GLN A 117 -6.76 3.56 -21.39
N TRP A 118 -6.29 3.89 -20.17
CA TRP A 118 -5.73 5.20 -19.88
C TRP A 118 -4.45 5.48 -20.66
N SER A 119 -4.17 6.75 -20.95
CA SER A 119 -2.90 7.15 -21.54
C SER A 119 -1.71 6.79 -20.63
N ASP A 120 -0.53 6.59 -21.21
CA ASP A 120 0.71 6.34 -20.45
C ASP A 120 1.00 7.44 -19.42
N ARG A 121 0.62 8.68 -19.72
CA ARG A 121 0.76 9.81 -18.80
C ARG A 121 -0.15 9.69 -17.59
N GLU A 122 -1.39 9.23 -17.78
CA GLU A 122 -2.32 9.04 -16.67
C GLU A 122 -1.90 7.87 -15.78
N ILE A 123 -1.50 6.74 -16.37
CA ILE A 123 -0.94 5.62 -15.60
C ILE A 123 0.32 6.05 -14.84
N ALA A 124 1.22 6.79 -15.51
CA ALA A 124 2.43 7.31 -14.89
C ALA A 124 2.14 8.22 -13.69
N ARG A 125 1.13 9.10 -13.82
CA ARG A 125 0.67 9.96 -12.73
C ARG A 125 0.13 9.15 -11.56
N ARG A 126 -0.72 8.15 -11.81
CA ARG A 126 -1.31 7.28 -10.78
C ARG A 126 -0.28 6.41 -10.06
N CYS A 127 0.69 5.88 -10.79
CA CYS A 127 1.76 5.04 -10.25
C CYS A 127 2.99 5.84 -9.76
N ALA A 128 2.98 7.18 -9.89
CA ALA A 128 4.13 8.04 -9.60
C ALA A 128 5.45 7.53 -10.24
N VAL A 129 5.41 7.29 -11.56
CA VAL A 129 6.56 6.90 -12.39
C VAL A 129 6.64 7.80 -13.64
N SER A 130 7.64 7.62 -14.50
CA SER A 130 7.68 8.33 -15.78
C SER A 130 6.79 7.64 -16.82
N HIS A 131 6.21 8.41 -17.75
CA HIS A 131 5.45 7.85 -18.87
C HIS A 131 6.31 6.96 -19.78
N ILE A 132 7.61 7.24 -19.91
CA ILE A 132 8.58 6.38 -20.64
C ILE A 132 8.66 4.99 -19.99
N PHE A 133 8.65 4.93 -18.66
CA PHE A 133 8.65 3.66 -17.94
C PHE A 133 7.36 2.87 -18.21
N VAL A 134 6.20 3.54 -18.24
CA VAL A 134 4.92 2.90 -18.57
C VAL A 134 4.93 2.34 -19.99
N ALA A 135 5.38 3.14 -20.97
CA ALA A 135 5.49 2.71 -22.36
C ALA A 135 6.36 1.43 -22.49
N LYS A 136 7.48 1.37 -21.75
CA LYS A 136 8.36 0.20 -21.73
C LYS A 136 7.72 -1.04 -21.10
N VAL A 137 6.81 -0.88 -20.13
CA VAL A 137 6.10 -2.00 -19.48
C VAL A 137 4.93 -2.49 -20.34
N ARG A 138 4.34 -1.63 -21.17
CA ARG A 138 3.26 -1.99 -22.10
C ARG A 138 3.72 -2.71 -23.37
N ALA A 139 4.93 -2.41 -23.84
CA ALA A 139 5.51 -2.97 -25.06
C ALA A 139 5.80 -4.47 -24.91
#